data_AF-A0A559GHJ3-F1
#
_entry.id   AF-A0A559GHJ3-F1
#
_cell.length_a   1.000
_cell.length_b   1.000
_cell.length_c   1.000
_cell.angle_alpha   90.00
_cell.angle_beta   90.00
_cell.angle_gamma   90.00
#
_symmetry.space_group_name_H-M   'P 1'
#
loop_
_entity.id
_entity.type
_entity.pdbx_description
1 polymer ?
#
loop_
_entity_poly.entity_id
_entity_poly.type
_entity_poly.pdbx_seq_one_letter_code
_entity_poly.pdbx_strand_id
1 'polypeptide(L)'
;VVGRYRDGEHVANIIKDILDAEKDYCQTDFFTEIYWTALAYSLWKIGHLTDDIRDKTLELIKKGTDPFWLEIDPKALKQRQKVLEKLALQLQTENPRPLKVPKTKTKRKPYFEEGDILAIKFQDEYGLVFVSMVDQSPRKLEYHLACTRLLQTKRPTIDDFLTSHISCKMDNTKFALVTDCWFNHKD
;
A
#
# COMPACT_ATOMS: atom_id res chain seq x y z
N VAL A 1 -9.03 1.01 -1.19
CA VAL A 1 -10.22 1.21 -0.31
C VAL A 1 -9.95 0.91 1.16
N VAL A 2 -9.81 -0.36 1.58
CA VAL A 2 -9.87 -0.74 3.00
C VAL A 2 -8.78 -0.07 3.85
N GLY A 3 -7.55 0.07 3.34
CA GLY A 3 -6.46 0.76 4.03
C GLY A 3 -6.80 2.22 4.35
N ARG A 4 -7.11 2.99 3.29
CA ARG A 4 -7.56 4.40 3.36
C ARG A 4 -8.74 4.59 4.33
N TYR A 5 -9.74 3.70 4.28
CA TYR A 5 -10.86 3.75 5.21
C TYR A 5 -10.46 3.50 6.67
N ARG A 6 -9.54 2.56 6.93
CA ARG A 6 -8.98 2.34 8.28
C ARG A 6 -8.12 3.49 8.76
N ASP A 7 -7.58 4.29 7.86
CA ASP A 7 -6.88 5.54 8.16
C ASP A 7 -7.86 6.70 8.39
N GLY A 8 -9.18 6.46 8.35
CA GLY A 8 -10.20 7.45 8.67
C GLY A 8 -10.53 8.39 7.51
N GLU A 9 -10.09 8.07 6.30
CA GLU A 9 -10.47 8.83 5.12
C GLU A 9 -11.96 8.65 4.79
N HIS A 10 -12.60 9.74 4.34
CA HIS A 10 -14.01 9.74 4.00
C HIS A 10 -14.29 8.85 2.78
N VAL A 11 -15.27 7.95 2.91
CA VAL A 11 -15.56 6.92 1.90
C VAL A 11 -15.88 7.52 0.54
N ALA A 12 -16.60 8.64 0.48
CA ALA A 12 -16.93 9.30 -0.78
C ALA A 12 -15.68 9.73 -1.56
N ASN A 13 -14.62 10.17 -0.88
CA ASN A 13 -13.36 10.56 -1.54
C ASN A 13 -12.63 9.32 -2.06
N ILE A 14 -12.60 8.25 -1.27
CA ILE A 14 -12.02 6.97 -1.68
C ILE A 14 -12.71 6.42 -2.93
N ILE A 15 -14.05 6.46 -2.96
CA ILE A 15 -14.83 6.00 -4.12
C ILE A 15 -14.52 6.88 -5.33
N LYS A 16 -14.60 8.20 -5.17
CA LYS A 16 -14.33 9.16 -6.25
C LYS A 16 -12.96 8.93 -6.87
N ASP A 17 -11.90 8.92 -6.07
CA ASP A 17 -10.53 8.77 -6.58
C ASP A 17 -10.32 7.45 -7.32
N ILE A 18 -10.95 6.37 -6.85
CA ILE A 18 -10.85 5.08 -7.54
C ILE A 18 -11.57 5.17 -8.88
N LEU A 19 -12.81 5.69 -8.91
CA LEU A 19 -13.61 5.83 -10.13
C LEU A 19 -12.99 6.80 -11.14
N ASP A 20 -12.35 7.87 -10.68
CA ASP A 20 -11.63 8.82 -11.55
C ASP A 20 -10.49 8.11 -12.30
N ALA A 21 -9.89 7.08 -11.70
CA ALA A 21 -8.87 6.24 -12.33
C ALA A 21 -9.43 5.06 -13.13
N GLU A 22 -10.76 4.89 -13.24
CA GLU A 22 -11.38 3.75 -13.94
C GLU A 22 -10.83 3.62 -15.37
N LYS A 23 -10.74 4.73 -16.10
CA LYS A 23 -10.29 4.74 -17.50
C LYS A 23 -8.84 4.34 -17.67
N ASP A 24 -8.00 4.49 -16.66
CA ASP A 24 -6.57 4.14 -16.75
C ASP A 24 -6.39 2.63 -16.61
N TYR A 25 -7.21 1.99 -15.77
CA TYR A 25 -7.12 0.56 -15.49
C TYR A 25 -8.02 -0.31 -16.39
N CYS A 26 -9.23 0.14 -16.71
CA CYS A 26 -10.25 -0.63 -17.44
C CYS A 26 -10.03 -0.57 -18.96
N GLN A 27 -8.85 -0.99 -19.42
CA GLN A 27 -8.49 -1.02 -20.86
C GLN A 27 -9.03 -2.24 -21.59
N THR A 28 -9.28 -3.33 -20.86
CA THR A 28 -9.79 -4.60 -21.39
C THR A 28 -10.87 -5.15 -20.48
N ASP A 29 -11.67 -6.10 -20.98
CA ASP A 29 -12.68 -6.78 -20.16
C ASP A 29 -12.06 -7.47 -18.94
N PHE A 30 -10.90 -8.12 -19.11
CA PHE A 30 -10.10 -8.70 -18.03
C PHE A 30 -9.79 -7.70 -16.90
N PHE A 31 -9.22 -6.54 -17.23
CA PHE A 31 -8.89 -5.54 -16.19
C PHE A 31 -10.13 -4.88 -15.61
N THR A 32 -11.17 -4.69 -16.43
CA THR A 32 -12.45 -4.12 -16.00
C THR A 32 -13.13 -5.02 -14.95
N GLU A 33 -13.17 -6.33 -15.18
CA GLU A 33 -13.69 -7.31 -14.22
C GLU A 33 -12.92 -7.25 -12.89
N ILE A 34 -11.59 -7.28 -12.94
CA ILE A 34 -10.74 -7.24 -11.73
C ILE A 34 -10.97 -5.94 -10.96
N TYR A 35 -10.98 -4.81 -11.65
CA TYR A 35 -11.17 -3.49 -11.05
C TYR A 35 -12.52 -3.40 -10.32
N TRP A 36 -13.62 -3.73 -10.99
CA TRP A 36 -14.97 -3.60 -10.42
C TRP A 36 -15.22 -4.62 -9.31
N THR A 37 -14.79 -5.87 -9.48
CA THR A 37 -14.93 -6.89 -8.43
C THR A 37 -14.12 -6.56 -7.19
N ALA A 38 -12.91 -6.00 -7.33
CA ALA A 38 -12.09 -5.57 -6.21
C ALA A 38 -12.68 -4.35 -5.48
N LEU A 39 -13.23 -3.38 -6.21
CA LEU A 39 -13.90 -2.21 -5.66
C LEU A 39 -15.14 -2.63 -4.86
N ALA A 40 -16.07 -3.36 -5.48
CA ALA A 40 -17.30 -3.80 -4.85
C ALA A 40 -17.05 -4.66 -3.60
N TYR A 41 -16.14 -5.64 -3.69
CA TYR A 41 -15.77 -6.45 -2.54
C TYR A 41 -15.21 -5.61 -1.38
N SER A 42 -14.36 -4.63 -1.71
CA SER A 42 -13.76 -3.76 -0.69
C SER A 42 -14.79 -2.86 -0.02
N LEU A 43 -15.76 -2.33 -0.77
CA LEU A 43 -16.85 -1.51 -0.24
C LEU A 43 -17.81 -2.35 0.60
N TRP A 44 -18.14 -3.57 0.17
CA TRP A 44 -18.90 -4.52 0.96
C TRP A 44 -18.20 -4.85 2.29
N LYS A 45 -16.87 -5.03 2.27
CA LYS A 45 -16.07 -5.29 3.48
C LYS A 45 -16.18 -4.18 4.53
N ILE A 46 -16.30 -2.93 4.11
CA ILE A 46 -16.42 -1.78 5.02
C ILE A 46 -17.89 -1.39 5.30
N GLY A 47 -18.86 -2.02 4.62
CA GLY A 47 -20.29 -1.73 4.78
C GLY A 47 -20.76 -0.48 4.03
N HIS A 48 -20.08 -0.10 2.94
CA HIS A 48 -20.39 1.09 2.14
C HIS A 48 -20.57 0.74 0.64
N LEU A 49 -21.06 -0.46 0.35
CA LEU A 49 -21.38 -0.84 -1.03
C LEU A 49 -22.66 -0.11 -1.47
N THR A 50 -22.58 0.65 -2.56
CA THR A 50 -23.74 1.30 -3.17
C THR A 50 -24.38 0.39 -4.22
N ASP A 51 -25.66 0.60 -4.48
CA ASP A 51 -26.43 -0.17 -5.45
C ASP A 51 -25.84 -0.07 -6.86
N ASP A 52 -25.46 1.12 -7.32
CA ASP A 52 -24.85 1.31 -8.66
C ASP A 52 -23.58 0.46 -8.85
N ILE A 53 -22.71 0.41 -7.82
CA ILE A 53 -21.46 -0.35 -7.87
C ILE A 53 -21.75 -1.84 -7.80
N ARG A 54 -22.71 -2.24 -6.95
CA ARG A 54 -23.17 -3.64 -6.84
C ARG A 54 -23.69 -4.13 -8.18
N ASP A 55 -24.63 -3.40 -8.79
CA ASP A 55 -25.36 -3.84 -9.97
C ASP A 55 -24.44 -3.89 -11.19
N LYS A 56 -23.60 -2.87 -11.40
CA LYS A 56 -22.55 -2.90 -12.44
C LYS A 56 -21.60 -4.09 -12.26
N THR A 57 -21.19 -4.38 -11.03
CA THR A 57 -20.31 -5.53 -10.76
C THR A 57 -20.99 -6.86 -11.03
N LEU A 58 -22.27 -7.00 -10.66
CA LEU A 58 -23.05 -8.21 -10.94
C LEU A 58 -23.25 -8.43 -12.43
N GLU A 59 -23.46 -7.38 -13.22
CA GLU A 59 -23.52 -7.47 -14.69
C GLU A 59 -22.20 -7.95 -15.30
N LEU A 60 -21.06 -7.47 -14.79
CA LEU A 60 -19.74 -7.94 -15.22
C LEU A 60 -19.53 -9.42 -14.86
N ILE A 61 -19.91 -9.84 -13.64
CA ILE A 61 -19.81 -11.25 -13.23
C ILE A 61 -20.67 -12.16 -14.11
N LYS A 62 -21.84 -11.72 -14.56
CA LYS A 62 -22.72 -12.49 -15.46
C LYS A 62 -22.08 -12.81 -16.81
N LYS A 63 -21.14 -11.98 -17.30
CA LYS A 63 -20.39 -12.26 -18.53
C LYS A 63 -19.46 -13.47 -18.40
N GLY A 64 -19.16 -13.88 -17.17
CA GLY A 64 -18.26 -14.99 -16.87
C GLY A 64 -16.80 -14.57 -16.82
N THR A 65 -15.95 -15.51 -16.44
CA THR A 65 -14.51 -15.29 -16.33
C THR A 65 -13.85 -15.14 -17.70
N ASP A 66 -13.00 -14.13 -17.85
CA ASP A 66 -12.24 -13.89 -19.08
C ASP A 66 -11.26 -15.05 -19.41
N PRO A 67 -11.18 -15.54 -20.66
CA PRO A 67 -10.24 -16.60 -21.08
C PRO A 67 -8.76 -16.31 -20.81
N PHE A 68 -8.36 -15.03 -20.70
CA PHE A 68 -6.98 -14.62 -20.44
C PHE A 68 -6.40 -15.19 -19.14
N TRP A 69 -7.25 -15.60 -18.19
CA TRP A 69 -6.79 -16.33 -17.01
C TRP A 69 -6.03 -17.62 -17.34
N LEU A 70 -6.27 -18.25 -18.49
CA LEU A 70 -5.53 -19.43 -18.95
C LEU A 70 -4.07 -19.14 -19.31
N GLU A 71 -3.74 -17.92 -19.73
CA GLU A 71 -2.37 -17.49 -20.00
C GLU A 71 -1.53 -17.35 -18.72
N ILE A 72 -2.19 -17.18 -17.56
CA ILE A 72 -1.55 -17.08 -16.24
C ILE A 72 -1.34 -18.47 -15.65
N ASP A 73 -2.41 -19.28 -15.58
CA ASP A 73 -2.34 -20.64 -15.09
C ASP A 73 -3.52 -21.47 -15.67
N PRO A 74 -3.29 -22.73 -16.10
CA PRO A 74 -4.34 -23.57 -16.69
C PRO A 74 -5.55 -23.82 -15.78
N LYS A 75 -5.40 -23.69 -14.45
CA LYS A 75 -6.47 -23.85 -13.46
C LYS A 75 -7.08 -22.50 -13.04
N ALA A 76 -6.46 -21.36 -13.36
CA ALA A 76 -6.91 -20.05 -12.90
C ALA A 76 -8.30 -19.68 -13.39
N LEU A 77 -8.65 -20.00 -14.64
CA LEU A 77 -10.00 -19.73 -15.19
C LEU A 77 -11.10 -20.34 -14.29
N LYS A 78 -10.97 -21.63 -13.97
CA LYS A 78 -11.95 -22.34 -13.13
C LYS A 78 -11.95 -21.84 -11.69
N GLN A 79 -10.78 -21.47 -11.15
CA GLN A 79 -10.68 -20.92 -9.81
C GLN A 79 -11.34 -19.55 -9.73
N ARG A 80 -11.09 -18.68 -10.72
CA ARG A 80 -11.67 -17.35 -10.78
C ARG A 80 -13.19 -17.41 -10.91
N GLN A 81 -13.71 -18.27 -11.78
CA GLN A 81 -15.17 -18.45 -11.92
C GLN A 81 -15.86 -18.77 -10.59
N LYS A 82 -15.29 -19.70 -9.81
CA LYS A 82 -15.81 -20.04 -8.47
C LYS A 82 -15.77 -18.84 -7.51
N VAL A 83 -14.74 -18.02 -7.58
CA VAL A 83 -14.61 -16.81 -6.76
C VAL A 83 -15.64 -15.77 -7.16
N LEU A 84 -15.89 -15.59 -8.47
CA LEU A 84 -16.90 -14.66 -8.98
C LEU A 84 -18.32 -15.07 -8.57
N GLU A 85 -18.65 -16.36 -8.67
CA GLU A 85 -19.94 -16.90 -8.22
C GLU A 85 -20.17 -16.66 -6.72
N LYS A 86 -19.15 -16.93 -5.91
CA LYS A 86 -19.20 -16.66 -4.47
C LYS A 86 -19.35 -15.16 -4.19
N LEU A 87 -18.64 -14.32 -4.93
CA LEU A 87 -18.72 -12.87 -4.79
C LEU A 87 -20.12 -12.35 -5.16
N ALA A 88 -20.71 -12.85 -6.24
CA ALA A 88 -22.06 -12.45 -6.67
C ALA A 88 -23.13 -12.74 -5.61
N LEU A 89 -23.05 -13.90 -4.94
CA LEU A 89 -23.93 -14.21 -3.80
C LEU A 89 -23.65 -13.29 -2.61
N GLN A 90 -22.39 -13.02 -2.32
CA GLN A 90 -21.99 -12.16 -1.20
C GLN A 90 -22.50 -10.72 -1.36
N LEU A 91 -22.39 -10.15 -2.55
CA LEU A 91 -22.78 -8.76 -2.85
C LEU A 91 -24.30 -8.53 -2.77
N GLN A 92 -25.12 -9.58 -2.80
CA GLN A 92 -26.58 -9.50 -2.60
C GLN A 92 -26.98 -9.39 -1.12
N THR A 93 -26.04 -9.54 -0.20
CA THR A 93 -26.29 -9.46 1.23
C THR A 93 -25.57 -8.27 1.83
N GLU A 94 -26.15 -7.66 2.86
CA GLU A 94 -25.38 -6.72 3.68
C GLU A 94 -24.30 -7.45 4.46
N ASN A 95 -23.16 -6.80 4.67
CA ASN A 95 -22.11 -7.37 5.49
C ASN A 95 -22.52 -7.33 6.97
N PRO A 96 -22.70 -8.48 7.65
CA PRO A 96 -23.17 -8.49 9.04
C PRO A 96 -22.14 -7.93 10.03
N ARG A 97 -20.87 -7.86 9.64
CA ARG A 97 -19.76 -7.36 10.47
C ARG A 97 -18.86 -6.44 9.63
N PRO A 98 -19.35 -5.24 9.28
CA PRO A 98 -18.57 -4.31 8.49
C PRO A 98 -17.31 -3.90 9.29
N LEU A 99 -16.20 -3.76 8.57
CA LEU A 99 -14.98 -3.23 9.16
C LEU A 99 -15.29 -1.83 9.71
N LYS A 100 -14.93 -1.60 10.97
CA LYS A 100 -15.07 -0.28 11.60
C LYS A 100 -13.77 0.49 11.44
N VAL A 101 -13.88 1.81 11.29
CA VAL A 101 -12.73 2.71 11.43
C VAL A 101 -12.22 2.58 12.86
N PRO A 102 -10.94 2.25 13.08
CA PRO A 102 -10.34 2.27 14.41
C PRO A 102 -10.48 3.67 15.03
N LYS A 103 -10.68 3.76 16.35
CA LYS A 103 -10.63 5.05 17.04
C LYS A 103 -9.27 5.70 16.76
N THR A 104 -9.30 6.98 16.38
CA THR A 104 -8.11 7.78 16.10
C THR A 104 -7.20 7.77 17.33
N LYS A 105 -5.99 7.24 17.18
CA LYS A 105 -4.91 7.45 18.14
C LYS A 105 -4.34 8.85 17.91
N THR A 106 -3.76 9.46 18.95
CA THR A 106 -3.00 10.70 18.82
C THR A 106 -1.98 10.53 17.69
N LYS A 107 -1.98 11.45 16.71
CA LYS A 107 -1.01 11.43 15.61
C LYS A 107 0.40 11.45 16.20
N ARG A 108 1.19 10.42 15.90
CA ARG A 108 2.61 10.36 16.29
C ARG A 108 3.35 11.45 15.53
N LYS A 109 3.99 12.38 16.23
CA LYS A 109 4.86 13.37 15.58
C LYS A 109 6.18 12.69 15.21
N PRO A 110 6.66 12.83 13.96
CA PRO A 110 7.98 12.35 13.61
C PRO A 110 9.07 13.06 14.43
N TYR A 111 10.11 12.32 14.82
CA TYR A 111 11.32 12.85 15.44
C TYR A 111 12.33 13.40 14.41
N PHE A 112 12.30 12.84 13.20
CA PHE A 112 13.17 13.18 12.07
C PHE A 112 12.33 13.40 10.81
N GLU A 113 12.88 14.16 9.87
CA GLU A 113 12.27 14.47 8.57
C GLU A 113 13.02 13.81 7.42
N GLU A 114 12.38 13.73 6.25
CA GLU A 114 13.06 13.28 5.02
C GLU A 114 14.21 14.24 4.71
N GLY A 115 15.39 13.69 4.45
CA GLY A 115 16.60 14.47 4.23
C GLY A 115 17.53 14.55 5.44
N ASP A 116 17.06 14.21 6.64
CA ASP A 116 17.90 14.24 7.84
C ASP A 116 19.06 13.24 7.75
N ILE A 117 20.22 13.64 8.28
CA ILE A 117 21.41 12.80 8.42
C ILE A 117 21.66 12.57 9.90
N LEU A 118 21.64 11.31 10.30
CA LEU A 118 21.75 10.87 11.69
C LEU A 118 23.12 10.23 11.94
N ALA A 119 23.82 10.72 12.96
CA ALA A 119 24.97 10.02 13.52
C ALA A 119 24.50 9.00 14.56
N ILE A 120 24.77 7.72 14.32
CA ILE A 120 24.43 6.64 15.24
C ILE A 120 25.68 6.28 16.03
N LYS A 121 25.63 6.46 17.35
CA LYS A 121 26.72 6.11 18.26
C LYS A 121 26.62 4.65 18.68
N PHE A 122 27.65 3.87 18.39
CA PHE A 122 27.92 2.54 18.93
C PHE A 122 28.79 2.63 20.19
N GLN A 123 29.32 1.51 20.69
CA GLN A 123 30.16 1.50 21.90
C GLN A 123 31.39 2.42 21.74
N ASP A 124 32.17 2.22 20.67
CA ASP A 124 33.41 2.96 20.43
C ASP A 124 33.45 3.70 19.07
N GLU A 125 32.39 3.56 18.27
CA GLU A 125 32.34 4.06 16.90
C GLU A 125 31.04 4.80 16.60
N TYR A 126 31.01 5.48 15.47
CA TYR A 126 29.86 6.17 14.90
C TYR A 126 29.62 5.70 13.48
N GLY A 127 28.36 5.42 13.17
CA GLY A 127 27.86 5.28 11.81
C GLY A 127 27.07 6.50 11.35
N LEU A 128 26.84 6.59 10.05
CA LEU A 128 25.95 7.59 9.45
C LEU A 128 24.77 6.93 8.75
N VAL A 129 23.59 7.51 8.93
CA VAL A 129 22.34 7.07 8.31
C VAL A 129 21.61 8.28 7.72
N PHE A 130 21.05 8.11 6.53
CA PHE A 130 20.23 9.10 5.86
C PHE A 130 18.74 8.70 5.94
N VAL A 131 17.88 9.64 6.37
CA VAL A 131 16.43 9.44 6.38
C VAL A 131 15.90 9.66 4.98
N SER A 132 15.76 8.56 4.23
CA SER A 132 15.35 8.60 2.82
C SER A 132 13.86 8.82 2.64
N MET A 133 13.02 8.39 3.59
CA MET A 133 11.57 8.56 3.55
C MET A 133 10.98 8.47 4.97
N VAL A 134 9.92 9.23 5.22
CA VAL A 134 9.12 9.17 6.44
C VAL A 134 7.68 8.85 6.07
N ASP A 135 7.29 7.59 6.24
CA ASP A 135 5.91 7.16 5.97
C ASP A 135 5.06 7.29 7.23
N GLN A 136 4.22 8.34 7.23
CA GLN A 136 3.31 8.65 8.32
C GLN A 136 1.86 8.37 7.91
N SER A 137 1.19 7.52 8.68
CA SER A 137 -0.26 7.33 8.64
C SER A 137 -0.86 7.46 10.05
N PRO A 138 -2.19 7.57 10.18
CA PRO A 138 -2.85 7.54 11.48
C PRO A 138 -2.51 6.30 12.34
N ARG A 139 -2.04 5.22 11.71
CA ARG A 139 -1.71 3.94 12.37
C ARG A 139 -0.22 3.64 12.42
N LYS A 140 0.63 4.38 11.68
CA LYS A 140 2.06 4.10 11.59
C LYS A 140 2.91 5.36 11.47
N LEU A 141 4.13 5.27 11.97
CA LEU A 141 5.21 6.19 11.68
C LEU A 141 6.43 5.30 11.42
N GLU A 142 6.91 5.30 10.19
CA GLU A 142 7.95 4.42 9.68
C GLU A 142 9.04 5.25 9.00
N TYR A 143 10.28 4.93 9.33
CA TYR A 143 11.46 5.57 8.77
C TYR A 143 12.15 4.61 7.81
N HIS A 144 12.44 5.07 6.60
CA HIS A 144 13.30 4.36 5.67
C HIS A 144 14.70 4.93 5.77
N LEU A 145 15.58 4.15 6.38
CA LEU A 145 16.92 4.57 6.75
C LEU A 145 17.93 3.97 5.78
N ALA A 146 18.64 4.83 5.06
CA ALA A 146 19.72 4.43 4.17
C ALA A 146 21.06 4.49 4.94
N CYS A 147 21.57 3.34 5.33
CA CYS A 147 22.81 3.23 6.07
C CYS A 147 24.01 3.44 5.14
N THR A 148 24.90 4.35 5.53
CA THR A 148 26.22 4.47 4.89
C THR A 148 27.11 3.29 5.30
N ARG A 149 28.18 3.04 4.56
CA ARG A 149 29.25 2.10 4.95
C ARG A 149 30.29 2.72 5.88
N LEU A 150 30.08 3.96 6.35
CA LEU A 150 31.02 4.68 7.21
C LEU A 150 30.90 4.16 8.65
N LEU A 151 32.05 3.80 9.24
CA LEU A 151 32.24 3.55 10.67
C LEU A 151 33.53 4.22 11.11
N GLN A 152 33.46 5.07 12.13
CA GLN A 152 34.62 5.78 12.66
C GLN A 152 34.52 6.12 14.14
N THR A 153 35.65 6.27 14.82
CA THR A 153 35.69 6.56 16.26
C THR A 153 35.37 8.02 16.60
N LYS A 154 35.57 8.94 15.66
CA LYS A 154 35.23 10.36 15.80
C LYS A 154 33.79 10.61 15.38
N ARG A 155 33.15 11.62 15.98
CA ARG A 155 31.80 12.01 15.59
C ARG A 155 31.81 12.49 14.12
N PRO A 156 30.94 11.93 13.25
CA PRO A 156 30.91 12.29 11.84
C PRO A 156 30.42 13.71 11.57
N THR A 157 30.89 14.24 10.44
CA THR A 157 30.56 15.54 9.86
C THR A 157 29.72 15.39 8.60
N ILE A 158 29.24 16.51 8.04
CA ILE A 158 28.56 16.50 6.74
C ILE A 158 29.52 16.10 5.61
N ASP A 159 30.79 16.48 5.67
CA ASP A 159 31.77 16.10 4.65
C ASP A 159 32.00 14.59 4.64
N ASP A 160 32.01 13.97 5.82
CA ASP A 160 32.08 12.51 5.94
C ASP A 160 30.87 11.83 5.29
N PHE A 161 29.67 12.43 5.40
CA PHE A 161 28.48 11.93 4.72
C PHE A 161 28.61 12.03 3.20
N LEU A 162 28.97 13.21 2.69
CA LEU A 162 29.06 13.49 1.25
C LEU A 162 30.12 12.63 0.54
N THR A 163 31.14 12.20 1.27
CA THR A 163 32.19 11.31 0.77
C THR A 163 31.95 9.84 1.06
N SER A 164 30.90 9.50 1.83
CA SER A 164 30.53 8.12 2.15
C SER A 164 29.78 7.43 1.02
N HIS A 165 29.67 6.10 1.13
CA HIS A 165 28.94 5.27 0.19
C HIS A 165 27.69 4.68 0.83
N ILE A 166 26.57 4.73 0.10
CA ILE A 166 25.29 4.10 0.45
C ILE A 166 25.02 2.97 -0.54
N SER A 167 24.51 1.85 -0.04
CA SER A 167 24.13 0.74 -0.91
C SER A 167 22.90 1.10 -1.75
N CYS A 168 22.95 0.80 -3.04
CA CYS A 168 21.80 0.94 -3.94
C CYS A 168 21.56 -0.37 -4.70
N LYS A 169 20.31 -0.56 -5.14
CA LYS A 169 19.91 -1.62 -6.05
C LYS A 169 19.51 -1.01 -7.39
N MET A 170 19.76 -1.74 -8.47
CA MET A 170 19.31 -1.37 -9.80
C MET A 170 17.93 -1.99 -10.05
N ASP A 171 16.95 -1.17 -10.39
CA ASP A 171 15.61 -1.58 -10.79
C ASP A 171 15.35 -1.04 -12.21
N ASN A 172 15.55 -1.91 -13.21
CA ASN A 172 15.61 -1.55 -14.62
C ASN A 172 16.65 -0.44 -14.88
N THR A 173 16.20 0.77 -15.25
CA THR A 173 17.06 1.93 -15.51
C THR A 173 17.15 2.92 -14.34
N LYS A 174 16.56 2.59 -13.19
CA LYS A 174 16.53 3.45 -12.00
C LYS A 174 17.35 2.85 -10.87
N PHE A 175 18.06 3.69 -10.13
CA PHE A 175 18.70 3.30 -8.87
C PHE A 175 17.75 3.57 -7.71
N ALA A 176 17.63 2.61 -6.80
CA ALA A 176 16.91 2.75 -5.55
C ALA A 176 17.88 2.54 -4.38
N LEU A 177 17.81 3.41 -3.37
CA LEU A 177 18.58 3.22 -2.14
C LEU A 177 18.12 1.92 -1.45
N VAL A 178 19.08 1.13 -0.99
CA VAL A 178 18.79 0.03 -0.08
C VAL A 178 18.59 0.66 1.29
N THR A 179 17.37 0.52 1.82
CA THR A 179 16.96 1.09 3.09
C THR A 179 16.53 -0.01 4.04
N ASP A 180 16.82 0.19 5.32
CA ASP A 180 16.23 -0.58 6.41
C ASP A 180 15.00 0.17 6.93
N CYS A 181 13.92 -0.58 7.16
CA CYS A 181 12.69 -0.03 7.74
C CYS A 181 12.82 -0.02 9.27
N TRP A 182 12.84 1.17 9.87
CA TRP A 182 12.75 1.31 11.31
C TRP A 182 11.32 1.69 11.73
N PHE A 183 10.71 0.80 12.51
CA PHE A 183 9.42 1.05 13.15
C PHE A 183 9.65 1.63 14.54
N ASN A 184 8.91 2.70 14.85
CA ASN A 184 8.83 3.14 16.23
C ASN A 184 7.96 2.14 17.02
N HIS A 185 8.60 1.09 17.53
CA HIS A 185 8.01 0.11 18.44
C HIS A 185 7.66 0.80 19.76
N LYS A 186 6.40 1.22 19.90
CA LYS A 186 5.70 1.55 21.16
C LYS A 186 6.42 2.57 22.06
N ASP A 187 5.89 3.77 22.21
CA ASP A 187 4.95 3.97 23.34
C ASP A 187 3.69 3.11 23.33
#